data_AF-A0A414QG44-F1
#
_entry.id   AF-A0A414QG44-F1
#
_cell.length_a   1.000
_cell.length_b   1.000
_cell.length_c   1.000
_cell.angle_alpha   90.00
_cell.angle_beta   90.00
_cell.angle_gamma   90.00
#
_symmetry.space_group_name_H-M   'P 1'
#
loop_
_entity.id
_entity.type
_entity.pdbx_description
1 polymer ?
#
loop_
_entity_poly.entity_id
_entity_poly.type
_entity_poly.pdbx_seq_one_letter_code
_entity_poly.pdbx_strand_id
1 'polypeptide(L)'
;MQKKIDLINGPILSSLTKLALPIMATSLIQMAYNMIDMIWIGRLGSSAVASVGAAGMYMWLSNGLVTLARMGGQVHVGHAVGAGRTDFAGRYAATTFQMTLLLGVLYGLVCTIFSKPLIAFFHLTSTSVINDAVSYLMITCGLVIFSFLNQIFTGLFTAIGNSHPAFLSTSVGLVINIILDPLLIFGIGPFPALKVAGAAIATIIAQMVVTLLFLFFASQDQILFHHIHLLQAPDSKKASEILQLGFPSCLQSLVFTGISMTIARLVAGYGDAAVAVQKVGAQIESISWMTSDGFASAVNSFIAQNHGAGKEDRIHAGYRSALKIVLPWGLFCTILLVCFPTPIFKIFITEPDVIPMGISYLMILGFSQLFASLEITTSGAFCGYGRTLPPSITGITLNLLRIPMALALTATPLALSGIWWSISITSILKGLILFIWFQLTMKKK
;
A
#
# COMPACT_ATOMS: atom_id res chain seq x y z
N MET A 1 14.93 22.31 -9.31
CA MET A 1 13.90 21.69 -10.17
C MET A 1 14.50 20.47 -10.87
N GLN A 2 14.31 19.26 -10.34
CA GLN A 2 14.72 18.05 -11.07
C GLN A 2 13.81 17.86 -12.29
N LYS A 3 14.45 17.62 -13.45
CA LYS A 3 13.80 17.42 -14.75
C LYS A 3 12.81 16.25 -14.67
N LYS A 4 11.55 16.53 -15.03
CA LYS A 4 10.51 15.54 -15.37
C LYS A 4 11.11 14.41 -16.20
N ILE A 5 10.75 13.17 -15.88
CA ILE A 5 11.22 12.00 -16.61
C ILE A 5 10.34 11.81 -17.84
N ASP A 6 10.95 11.82 -19.03
CA ASP A 6 10.25 11.45 -20.26
C ASP A 6 10.07 9.92 -20.31
N LEU A 7 8.83 9.47 -20.09
CA LEU A 7 8.45 8.05 -20.13
C LEU A 7 8.11 7.58 -21.55
N ILE A 8 7.88 8.49 -22.49
CA ILE A 8 7.37 8.20 -23.84
C ILE A 8 8.49 8.15 -24.89
N ASN A 9 9.50 9.02 -24.79
CA ASN A 9 10.64 9.06 -25.73
C ASN A 9 11.99 8.76 -25.06
N GLY A 10 12.08 8.85 -23.73
CA GLY A 10 13.33 8.62 -23.01
C GLY A 10 13.80 7.15 -23.03
N PRO A 11 15.08 6.88 -22.64
CA PRO A 11 15.59 5.52 -22.50
C PRO A 11 14.82 4.74 -21.43
N ILE A 12 14.23 3.62 -21.82
CA ILE A 12 13.25 2.87 -21.01
C ILE A 12 13.79 2.53 -19.62
N LEU A 13 14.94 1.87 -19.54
CA LEU A 13 15.51 1.41 -18.27
C LEU A 13 15.89 2.59 -17.35
N SER A 14 16.45 3.67 -17.92
CA SER A 14 16.81 4.87 -17.16
C SER A 14 15.57 5.60 -16.65
N SER A 15 14.53 5.72 -17.49
CA SER A 15 13.28 6.37 -17.09
C SER A 15 12.55 5.57 -16.00
N LEU A 16 12.48 4.24 -16.13
CA LEU A 16 11.89 3.37 -15.11
C LEU A 16 12.65 3.45 -13.78
N THR A 17 13.98 3.35 -13.78
CA THR A 17 14.79 3.39 -12.55
C THR A 17 14.73 4.74 -11.86
N LYS A 18 14.83 5.85 -12.61
CA LYS A 18 14.72 7.20 -12.04
C LYS A 18 13.33 7.48 -11.46
N LEU A 19 12.28 6.90 -12.03
CA LEU A 19 10.92 7.06 -11.51
C LEU A 19 10.70 6.15 -10.29
N ALA A 20 11.16 4.90 -10.35
CA ALA A 20 10.97 3.90 -9.32
C ALA A 20 11.73 4.20 -8.03
N LEU A 21 12.97 4.69 -8.10
CA LEU A 21 13.81 4.88 -6.91
C LEU A 21 13.17 5.83 -5.88
N PRO A 22 12.65 7.03 -6.24
CA PRO A 22 11.95 7.88 -5.27
C PRO A 22 10.62 7.27 -4.79
N ILE A 23 9.91 6.50 -5.62
CA ILE A 23 8.66 5.85 -5.21
C ILE A 23 8.95 4.74 -4.19
N MET A 24 9.94 3.90 -4.46
CA MET A 24 10.42 2.88 -3.52
C MET A 24 10.87 3.50 -2.21
N ALA A 25 11.62 4.61 -2.27
CA ALA A 25 12.03 5.34 -1.09
C ALA A 25 10.83 5.92 -0.33
N THR A 26 9.81 6.41 -1.04
CA THR A 26 8.53 6.85 -0.43
C THR A 26 7.85 5.71 0.32
N SER A 27 7.78 4.52 -0.28
CA SER A 27 7.25 3.34 0.40
C SER A 27 8.06 3.03 1.66
N LEU A 28 9.39 2.93 1.57
CA LEU A 28 10.23 2.66 2.75
C LEU A 28 10.08 3.72 3.85
N ILE A 29 9.88 4.99 3.50
CA ILE A 29 9.56 6.06 4.46
C ILE A 29 8.22 5.81 5.14
N GLN A 30 7.19 5.38 4.41
CA GLN A 30 5.91 4.99 5.04
C GLN A 30 6.08 3.78 5.97
N MET A 31 6.98 2.85 5.66
CA MET A 31 7.31 1.75 6.57
C MET A 31 7.92 2.28 7.87
N ALA A 32 8.93 3.15 7.74
CA ALA A 32 9.58 3.79 8.88
C ALA A 32 8.59 4.61 9.71
N TYR A 33 7.65 5.30 9.06
CA TYR A 33 6.56 6.02 9.70
C TYR A 33 5.75 5.10 10.61
N ASN A 34 5.18 4.02 10.07
CA ASN A 34 4.36 3.09 10.84
C ASN A 34 5.16 2.41 11.97
N MET A 35 6.44 2.14 11.75
CA MET A 35 7.32 1.52 12.75
C MET A 35 7.62 2.48 13.91
N ILE A 36 7.91 3.75 13.62
CA ILE A 36 8.25 4.74 14.64
C ILE A 36 7.02 5.08 15.49
N ASP A 37 5.86 5.30 14.87
CA ASP A 37 4.60 5.52 15.57
C ASP A 37 4.31 4.38 16.57
N MET A 38 4.47 3.13 16.12
CA MET A 38 4.31 1.95 16.98
C MET A 38 5.34 1.89 18.13
N ILE A 39 6.59 2.32 17.90
CA ILE A 39 7.61 2.39 18.97
C ILE A 39 7.20 3.37 20.05
N TRP A 40 6.70 4.56 19.67
CA TRP A 40 6.28 5.57 20.64
C TRP A 40 5.03 5.15 21.41
N ILE A 41 4.01 4.64 20.70
CA ILE A 41 2.79 4.10 21.33
C ILE A 41 3.12 2.91 22.23
N GLY A 42 4.06 2.05 21.81
CA GLY A 42 4.52 0.90 22.60
C GLY A 42 5.09 1.29 23.97
N ARG A 43 5.73 2.46 24.08
CA ARG A 43 6.25 2.98 25.36
C ARG A 43 5.17 3.41 26.34
N LEU A 44 3.93 3.67 25.89
CA LEU A 44 2.80 3.92 26.79
C LEU A 44 2.27 2.64 27.45
N GLY A 45 2.63 1.47 26.91
CA GLY A 45 2.22 0.17 27.43
C GLY A 45 1.24 -0.58 26.51
N SER A 46 1.01 -1.86 26.83
CA SER A 46 0.21 -2.78 26.02
C SER A 46 -1.23 -2.33 25.80
N SER A 47 -1.83 -1.64 26.78
CA SER A 47 -3.17 -1.05 26.67
C SER A 47 -3.28 -0.02 25.54
N ALA A 48 -2.26 0.84 25.37
CA ALA A 48 -2.21 1.82 24.29
C ALA A 48 -2.09 1.13 22.92
N VAL A 49 -1.18 0.16 22.81
CA VAL A 49 -0.98 -0.63 21.59
C VAL A 49 -2.26 -1.37 21.19
N ALA A 50 -2.97 -1.98 22.14
CA ALA A 50 -4.23 -2.67 21.89
C ALA A 50 -5.31 -1.70 21.36
N SER A 51 -5.38 -0.50 21.94
CA SER A 51 -6.35 0.52 21.54
C SER A 51 -6.11 1.02 20.11
N VAL A 52 -4.85 1.32 19.77
CA VAL A 52 -4.45 1.76 18.43
C VAL A 52 -4.57 0.63 17.42
N GLY A 53 -4.24 -0.60 17.80
CA GLY A 53 -4.38 -1.78 16.95
C GLY A 53 -5.83 -2.03 16.51
N ALA A 54 -6.78 -1.90 17.44
CA ALA A 54 -8.21 -2.04 17.13
C ALA A 54 -8.70 -0.93 16.17
N ALA A 55 -8.36 0.33 16.46
CA ALA A 55 -8.73 1.46 15.61
C ALA A 55 -8.02 1.42 14.23
N GLY A 56 -6.77 0.96 14.19
CA GLY A 56 -5.94 0.84 12.99
C GLY A 56 -6.51 -0.10 11.93
N MET A 57 -7.34 -1.08 12.31
CA MET A 57 -8.04 -1.95 11.35
C MET A 57 -9.00 -1.16 10.46
N TYR A 58 -9.64 -0.12 10.99
CA TYR A 58 -10.49 0.77 10.20
C TYR A 58 -9.65 1.68 9.30
N MET A 59 -8.53 2.21 9.77
CA MET A 59 -7.59 2.92 8.90
C MET A 59 -7.13 2.02 7.74
N TRP A 60 -6.86 0.74 7.98
CA TRP A 60 -6.51 -0.19 6.91
C TRP A 60 -7.69 -0.45 5.96
N LEU A 61 -8.91 -0.60 6.47
CA LEU A 61 -10.12 -0.71 5.64
C LEU A 61 -10.30 0.50 4.72
N SER A 62 -10.01 1.71 5.21
CA SER A 62 -10.09 2.96 4.44
C SER A 62 -9.14 2.96 3.23
N ASN A 63 -7.99 2.29 3.31
CA ASN A 63 -7.04 2.18 2.19
C ASN A 63 -7.63 1.41 0.99
N GLY A 64 -8.51 0.43 1.24
CA GLY A 64 -9.24 -0.24 0.16
C GLY A 64 -10.15 0.70 -0.61
N LEU A 65 -10.85 1.59 0.12
CA LEU A 65 -11.80 2.55 -0.47
C LEU A 65 -11.09 3.63 -1.29
N VAL A 66 -10.00 4.22 -0.78
CA VAL A 66 -9.26 5.23 -1.56
C VAL A 66 -8.57 4.62 -2.78
N THR A 67 -8.19 3.34 -2.72
CA THR A 67 -7.62 2.62 -3.87
C THR A 67 -8.56 2.66 -5.08
N LEU A 68 -9.88 2.65 -4.87
CA LEU A 68 -10.86 2.80 -5.95
C LEU A 68 -10.62 4.08 -6.77
N ALA A 69 -10.57 5.23 -6.10
CA ALA A 69 -10.41 6.52 -6.78
C ALA A 69 -8.97 6.71 -7.27
N ARG A 70 -7.99 6.34 -6.43
CA ARG A 70 -6.55 6.44 -6.74
C ARG A 70 -6.19 5.67 -8.00
N MET A 71 -6.61 4.42 -8.09
CA MET A 71 -6.25 3.52 -9.17
C MET A 71 -6.86 3.96 -10.50
N GLY A 72 -8.17 4.22 -10.51
CA GLY A 72 -8.86 4.70 -11.71
C GLY A 72 -8.33 6.05 -12.18
N GLY A 73 -8.15 7.00 -11.26
CA GLY A 73 -7.62 8.32 -11.57
C GLY A 73 -6.20 8.30 -12.13
N GLN A 74 -5.28 7.59 -11.46
CA GLN A 74 -3.88 7.48 -11.88
C GLN A 74 -3.73 6.96 -13.31
N VAL A 75 -4.47 5.91 -13.67
CA VAL A 75 -4.37 5.29 -15.00
C VAL A 75 -4.97 6.19 -16.08
N HIS A 76 -6.18 6.71 -15.90
CA HIS A 76 -6.82 7.58 -16.90
C HIS A 76 -6.05 8.90 -17.10
N VAL A 77 -5.48 9.47 -16.03
CA VAL A 77 -4.58 10.63 -16.14
C VAL A 77 -3.31 10.26 -16.89
N GLY A 78 -2.71 9.10 -16.59
CA GLY A 78 -1.55 8.60 -17.33
C GLY A 78 -1.83 8.42 -18.82
N HIS A 79 -3.00 7.85 -19.18
CA HIS A 79 -3.44 7.71 -20.57
C HIS A 79 -3.63 9.06 -21.26
N ALA A 80 -4.32 10.00 -20.61
CA ALA A 80 -4.60 11.31 -21.19
C ALA A 80 -3.32 12.16 -21.37
N VAL A 81 -2.39 12.11 -20.41
CA VAL A 81 -1.07 12.75 -20.51
C VAL A 81 -0.23 12.09 -21.61
N GLY A 82 -0.26 10.76 -21.69
CA GLY A 82 0.39 10.00 -22.77
C GLY A 82 -0.11 10.39 -24.16
N ALA A 83 -1.41 10.63 -24.29
CA ALA A 83 -2.06 11.05 -25.53
C ALA A 83 -1.85 12.55 -25.86
N GLY A 84 -1.14 13.31 -25.02
CA GLY A 84 -0.97 14.76 -25.18
C GLY A 84 -2.23 15.58 -24.91
N ARG A 85 -3.25 15.00 -24.27
CA ARG A 85 -4.55 15.63 -23.98
C ARG A 85 -4.62 16.11 -22.53
N THR A 86 -3.84 17.12 -22.18
CA THR A 86 -3.72 17.64 -20.79
C THR A 86 -5.03 18.17 -20.22
N ASP A 87 -5.92 18.74 -21.04
CA ASP A 87 -7.26 19.16 -20.60
C ASP A 87 -8.11 17.98 -20.11
N PHE A 88 -8.07 16.86 -20.84
CA PHE A 88 -8.77 15.64 -20.43
C PHE A 88 -8.15 15.06 -19.16
N ALA A 89 -6.82 15.10 -19.04
CA ALA A 89 -6.12 14.69 -17.83
C ALA A 89 -6.55 15.52 -16.62
N GLY A 90 -6.66 16.84 -16.76
CA GLY A 90 -7.14 17.75 -15.73
C GLY A 90 -8.57 17.43 -15.28
N ARG A 91 -9.46 17.09 -16.22
CA ARG A 91 -10.84 16.66 -15.92
C ARG A 91 -10.88 15.32 -15.17
N TYR A 92 -10.10 14.32 -15.57
CA TYR A 92 -10.01 13.05 -14.80
C TYR A 92 -9.48 13.30 -13.39
N ALA A 93 -8.42 14.09 -13.25
CA ALA A 93 -7.87 14.45 -11.95
C ALA A 93 -8.89 15.20 -11.07
N ALA A 94 -9.63 16.15 -11.63
CA ALA A 94 -10.71 16.86 -10.91
C ALA A 94 -11.79 15.89 -10.42
N THR A 95 -12.27 15.00 -11.28
CA THR A 95 -13.25 13.97 -10.89
C THR A 95 -12.69 13.03 -9.82
N THR A 96 -11.41 12.63 -9.91
CA THR A 96 -10.74 11.83 -8.88
C THR A 96 -10.70 12.55 -7.53
N PHE A 97 -10.36 13.85 -7.49
CA PHE A 97 -10.38 14.63 -6.26
C PHE A 97 -11.79 14.77 -5.68
N GLN A 98 -12.80 15.05 -6.52
CA GLN A 98 -14.20 15.16 -6.10
C GLN A 98 -14.72 13.85 -5.51
N MET A 99 -14.46 12.72 -6.18
CA MET A 99 -14.82 11.39 -5.68
C MET A 99 -14.11 11.08 -4.35
N THR A 100 -12.83 11.44 -4.24
CA THR A 100 -12.04 11.21 -3.03
C THR A 100 -12.55 12.05 -1.87
N LEU A 101 -12.93 13.30 -2.12
CA LEU A 101 -13.53 14.17 -1.12
C LEU A 101 -14.87 13.60 -0.61
N LEU A 102 -15.72 13.15 -1.54
CA LEU A 102 -16.98 12.50 -1.19
C LEU A 102 -16.76 11.23 -0.35
N LEU A 103 -15.89 10.32 -0.82
CA LEU A 103 -15.59 9.07 -0.12
C LEU A 103 -14.94 9.31 1.24
N GLY A 104 -14.00 10.25 1.34
CA GLY A 104 -13.32 10.58 2.59
C GLY A 104 -14.25 11.20 3.62
N VAL A 105 -15.12 12.13 3.22
CA VAL A 105 -16.12 12.74 4.10
C VAL A 105 -17.14 11.71 4.57
N LEU A 106 -17.69 10.89 3.65
CA LEU A 106 -18.64 9.85 4.02
C LEU A 106 -18.02 8.83 4.98
N TYR A 107 -16.80 8.37 4.68
CA TYR A 107 -16.10 7.40 5.53
C TYR A 107 -15.79 7.99 6.92
N GLY A 108 -15.29 9.23 6.97
CA GLY A 108 -14.99 9.89 8.23
C GLY A 108 -16.23 10.15 9.08
N LEU A 109 -17.34 10.53 8.46
CA LEU A 109 -18.63 10.71 9.12
C LEU A 109 -19.15 9.39 9.70
N VAL A 110 -19.11 8.30 8.91
CA VAL A 110 -19.49 6.96 9.38
C VAL A 110 -18.62 6.54 10.56
N CYS A 111 -17.29 6.66 10.46
CA CYS A 111 -16.40 6.25 11.55
C CYS A 111 -16.57 7.10 12.81
N THR A 112 -16.87 8.39 12.68
CA THR A 112 -17.06 9.29 13.82
C THR A 112 -18.39 9.00 14.54
N ILE A 113 -19.49 8.90 13.78
CA ILE A 113 -20.83 8.63 14.33
C ILE A 113 -20.90 7.22 14.95
N PHE A 114 -20.35 6.23 14.26
CA PHE A 114 -20.38 4.82 14.68
C PHE A 114 -19.11 4.38 15.42
N SER A 115 -18.29 5.31 15.91
CA SER A 115 -17.01 5.00 16.58
C SER A 115 -17.16 4.00 17.73
N LYS A 116 -18.15 4.19 18.60
CA LYS A 116 -18.43 3.29 19.73
C LYS A 116 -18.84 1.87 19.29
N PRO A 117 -19.88 1.67 18.44
CA PRO A 117 -20.25 0.32 18.00
C PRO A 117 -19.17 -0.35 17.15
N LEU A 118 -18.39 0.42 16.37
CA LEU A 118 -17.25 -0.11 15.63
C LEU A 118 -16.19 -0.66 16.59
N ILE A 119 -15.76 0.11 17.61
CA ILE A 119 -14.80 -0.40 18.60
C ILE A 119 -15.39 -1.54 19.45
N ALA A 120 -16.69 -1.49 19.76
CA ALA A 120 -17.37 -2.54 20.53
C ALA A 120 -17.33 -3.91 19.83
N PHE A 121 -17.22 -3.95 18.50
CA PHE A 121 -17.02 -5.18 17.73
C PHE A 121 -15.83 -6.02 18.22
N PHE A 122 -14.78 -5.38 18.73
CA PHE A 122 -13.56 -6.04 19.21
C PHE A 122 -13.68 -6.60 20.63
N HIS A 123 -14.79 -6.37 21.34
CA HIS A 123 -15.05 -6.90 22.69
C HIS A 123 -13.90 -6.63 23.69
N LEU A 124 -13.30 -5.44 23.62
CA LEU A 124 -12.25 -5.02 24.57
C LEU A 124 -12.83 -4.96 25.99
N THR A 125 -12.07 -5.40 26.98
CA THR A 125 -12.55 -5.53 28.38
C THR A 125 -12.31 -4.29 29.23
N SER A 126 -11.26 -3.52 28.94
CA SER A 126 -10.90 -2.33 29.72
C SER A 126 -11.57 -1.08 29.18
N THR A 127 -12.34 -0.38 30.01
CA THR A 127 -13.01 0.88 29.67
C THR A 127 -12.03 1.95 29.20
N SER A 128 -10.82 2.01 29.79
CA SER A 128 -9.78 2.95 29.36
C SER A 128 -9.30 2.68 27.93
N VAL A 129 -9.06 1.40 27.59
CA VAL A 129 -8.64 0.97 26.24
C VAL A 129 -9.72 1.25 25.20
N ILE A 130 -11.00 1.02 25.56
CA ILE A 130 -12.13 1.35 24.69
C ILE A 130 -12.17 2.85 24.40
N ASN A 131 -12.06 3.70 25.43
CA ASN A 131 -12.12 5.14 25.27
C ASN A 131 -10.93 5.67 24.45
N ASP A 132 -9.73 5.13 24.66
CA ASP A 132 -8.54 5.47 23.87
C ASP A 132 -8.70 5.04 22.41
N ALA A 133 -9.24 3.85 22.16
CA ALA A 133 -9.49 3.34 20.80
C ALA A 133 -10.55 4.16 20.07
N VAL A 134 -11.63 4.53 20.75
CA VAL A 134 -12.69 5.40 20.22
C VAL A 134 -12.12 6.79 19.90
N SER A 135 -11.33 7.37 20.80
CA SER A 135 -10.69 8.68 20.59
C SER A 135 -9.72 8.65 19.41
N TYR A 136 -8.87 7.62 19.33
CA TYR A 136 -7.95 7.42 18.21
C TYR A 136 -8.72 7.29 16.89
N LEU A 137 -9.74 6.43 16.85
CA LEU A 137 -10.57 6.19 15.66
C LEU A 137 -11.27 7.48 15.19
N MET A 138 -11.87 8.24 16.09
CA MET A 138 -12.55 9.50 15.74
C MET A 138 -11.58 10.51 15.15
N ILE A 139 -10.35 10.61 15.68
CA ILE A 139 -9.36 11.56 15.17
C ILE A 139 -8.81 11.09 13.82
N THR A 140 -8.31 9.86 13.73
CA THR A 140 -7.65 9.37 12.52
C THR A 140 -8.62 9.13 11.37
N CYS A 141 -9.76 8.47 11.62
CA CYS A 141 -10.74 8.21 10.58
C CYS A 141 -11.65 9.41 10.34
N GLY A 142 -11.98 10.22 11.36
CA GLY A 142 -12.76 11.44 11.16
C GLY A 142 -12.07 12.45 10.25
N LEU A 143 -10.73 12.51 10.30
CA LEU A 143 -9.89 13.35 9.43
C LEU A 143 -9.15 12.56 8.35
N VAL A 144 -9.67 11.39 7.96
CA VAL A 144 -9.06 10.51 6.93
C VAL A 144 -8.85 11.20 5.58
N ILE A 145 -9.58 12.30 5.34
CA ILE A 145 -9.52 13.06 4.10
C ILE A 145 -8.09 13.49 3.73
N PHE A 146 -7.24 13.83 4.71
CA PHE A 146 -5.85 14.20 4.45
C PHE A 146 -5.03 13.01 3.95
N SER A 147 -5.17 11.84 4.59
CA SER A 147 -4.57 10.58 4.11
C SER A 147 -5.01 10.27 2.68
N PHE A 148 -6.31 10.41 2.41
CA PHE A 148 -6.88 10.12 1.09
C PHE A 148 -6.33 11.07 0.03
N LEU A 149 -6.32 12.38 0.30
CA LEU A 149 -5.74 13.38 -0.60
C LEU A 149 -4.26 13.11 -0.87
N ASN A 150 -3.47 12.79 0.16
CA ASN A 150 -2.05 12.47 0.01
C ASN A 150 -1.81 11.28 -0.92
N GLN A 151 -2.67 10.25 -0.86
CA GLN A 151 -2.60 9.10 -1.77
C GLN A 151 -2.98 9.47 -3.21
N ILE A 152 -4.00 10.31 -3.40
CA ILE A 152 -4.37 10.81 -4.74
C ILE A 152 -3.26 11.67 -5.32
N PHE A 153 -2.71 12.62 -4.56
CA PHE A 153 -1.58 13.42 -5.02
C PHE A 153 -0.40 12.54 -5.43
N THR A 154 -0.04 11.57 -4.58
CA THR A 154 1.03 10.60 -4.89
C THR A 154 0.76 9.86 -6.20
N GLY A 155 -0.46 9.36 -6.39
CA GLY A 155 -0.86 8.67 -7.62
C GLY A 155 -0.82 9.57 -8.86
N LEU A 156 -1.33 10.79 -8.78
CA LEU A 156 -1.39 11.74 -9.89
C LEU A 156 0.00 12.29 -10.28
N PHE A 157 0.84 12.64 -9.30
CA PHE A 157 2.23 13.02 -9.54
C PHE A 157 3.02 11.88 -10.18
N THR A 158 2.80 10.65 -9.71
CA THR A 158 3.38 9.45 -10.32
C THR A 158 2.86 9.26 -11.76
N ALA A 159 1.57 9.47 -12.02
CA ALA A 159 0.95 9.35 -13.34
C ALA A 159 1.59 10.29 -14.39
N ILE A 160 2.05 11.47 -13.98
CA ILE A 160 2.73 12.43 -14.88
C ILE A 160 4.24 12.24 -14.97
N GLY A 161 4.79 11.21 -14.30
CA GLY A 161 6.22 10.88 -14.31
C GLY A 161 7.07 11.75 -13.38
N ASN A 162 6.46 12.28 -12.31
CA ASN A 162 7.14 13.11 -11.31
C ASN A 162 6.97 12.52 -9.90
N SER A 163 7.89 11.67 -9.45
CA SER A 163 7.83 11.05 -8.12
C SER A 163 8.46 11.90 -7.01
N HIS A 164 9.10 13.01 -7.35
CA HIS A 164 9.84 13.84 -6.39
C HIS A 164 8.94 14.55 -5.36
N PRO A 165 7.79 15.15 -5.73
CA PRO A 165 6.83 15.70 -4.76
C PRO A 165 6.37 14.67 -3.73
N ALA A 166 6.06 13.44 -4.17
CA ALA A 166 5.62 12.39 -3.26
C ALA A 166 6.71 12.01 -2.26
N PHE A 167 7.94 11.85 -2.73
CA PHE A 167 9.09 11.52 -1.89
C PHE A 167 9.37 12.63 -0.86
N LEU A 168 9.48 13.88 -1.29
CA LEU A 168 9.79 14.99 -0.37
C LEU A 168 8.66 15.24 0.63
N SER A 169 7.41 15.31 0.17
CA SER A 169 6.28 15.56 1.07
C SER A 169 6.19 14.47 2.13
N THR A 170 6.30 13.20 1.75
CA THR A 170 6.24 12.07 2.70
C THR A 170 7.45 12.07 3.64
N SER A 171 8.65 12.43 3.16
CA SER A 171 9.85 12.56 3.99
C SER A 171 9.66 13.62 5.08
N VAL A 172 9.14 14.79 4.71
CA VAL A 172 8.87 15.88 5.67
C VAL A 172 7.78 15.46 6.66
N GLY A 173 6.73 14.78 6.18
CA GLY A 173 5.69 14.21 7.03
C GLY A 173 6.24 13.25 8.08
N LEU A 174 7.15 12.36 7.69
CA LEU A 174 7.85 11.46 8.61
C LEU A 174 8.64 12.25 9.67
N VAL A 175 9.45 13.23 9.26
CA VAL A 175 10.26 14.03 10.20
C VAL A 175 9.35 14.77 11.19
N ILE A 176 8.26 15.36 10.71
CA ILE A 176 7.28 16.04 11.56
C ILE A 176 6.65 15.07 12.55
N ASN A 177 6.24 13.89 12.10
CA ASN A 177 5.65 12.88 12.96
C ASN A 177 6.65 12.38 14.03
N ILE A 178 7.90 12.09 13.67
CA ILE A 178 8.97 11.71 14.61
C ILE A 178 9.14 12.75 15.72
N ILE A 179 8.98 14.04 15.42
CA ILE A 179 9.11 15.14 16.38
C ILE A 179 7.83 15.31 17.19
N LEU A 180 6.66 15.32 16.54
CA LEU A 180 5.38 15.58 17.20
C LEU A 180 4.91 14.45 18.10
N ASP A 181 5.22 13.19 17.76
CA ASP A 181 4.83 12.03 18.54
C ASP A 181 5.31 12.14 19.99
N PRO A 182 6.61 12.22 20.31
CA PRO A 182 7.04 12.30 21.71
C PRO A 182 6.55 13.58 22.41
N LEU A 183 6.40 14.69 21.69
CA LEU A 183 5.88 15.94 22.26
C LEU A 183 4.43 15.79 22.73
N LEU A 184 3.54 15.23 21.90
CA LEU A 184 2.11 15.11 22.18
C LEU A 184 1.76 13.86 22.99
N ILE A 185 2.48 12.75 22.80
CA ILE A 185 2.27 11.50 23.52
C ILE A 185 2.66 11.65 24.99
N PHE A 186 3.87 12.15 25.26
CA PHE A 186 4.40 12.26 26.63
C PHE A 186 4.19 13.64 27.26
N GLY A 187 3.76 14.65 26.49
CA GLY A 187 3.56 16.00 26.99
C GLY A 187 4.89 16.70 27.31
N ILE A 188 5.85 16.65 26.39
CA ILE A 188 7.16 17.28 26.57
C ILE A 188 7.05 18.77 26.18
N GLY A 189 7.53 19.66 27.07
CA GLY A 189 7.51 21.11 26.84
C GLY A 189 6.17 21.74 27.24
N PRO A 190 5.55 22.62 26.42
CA PRO A 190 4.30 23.30 26.76
C PRO A 190 3.05 22.41 26.55
N PHE A 191 3.21 21.20 26.02
CA PHE A 191 2.10 20.35 25.62
C PHE A 191 1.64 19.44 26.77
N PRO A 192 0.32 19.22 26.96
CA PRO A 192 -0.18 18.22 27.90
C PRO A 192 0.10 16.80 27.39
N ALA A 193 0.21 15.83 28.30
CA ALA A 193 0.36 14.43 27.95
C ALA A 193 -0.96 13.84 27.43
N LEU A 194 -1.14 13.82 26.10
CA LEU A 194 -2.36 13.36 25.43
C LEU A 194 -2.36 11.85 25.15
N LYS A 195 -1.27 11.13 25.46
CA LYS A 195 -1.13 9.68 25.29
C LYS A 195 -1.56 9.23 23.88
N VAL A 196 -2.51 8.29 23.78
CA VAL A 196 -3.01 7.71 22.52
C VAL A 196 -3.65 8.77 21.61
N ALA A 197 -4.40 9.72 22.16
CA ALA A 197 -4.96 10.83 21.37
C ALA A 197 -3.86 11.74 20.81
N GLY A 198 -2.75 11.88 21.53
CA GLY A 198 -1.56 12.61 21.08
C GLY A 198 -0.96 12.01 19.81
N ALA A 199 -0.81 10.69 19.73
CA ALA A 199 -0.33 9.98 18.53
C ALA A 199 -1.26 10.19 17.32
N ALA A 200 -2.58 10.11 17.53
CA ALA A 200 -3.56 10.36 16.47
C ALA A 200 -3.47 11.80 15.94
N ILE A 201 -3.36 12.79 16.83
CA ILE A 201 -3.24 14.21 16.46
C ILE A 201 -1.92 14.47 15.74
N ALA A 202 -0.81 13.95 16.25
CA ALA A 202 0.50 14.06 15.60
C ALA A 202 0.46 13.53 14.16
N THR A 203 -0.19 12.38 13.97
CA THR A 203 -0.36 11.77 12.65
C THR A 203 -1.19 12.63 11.70
N ILE A 204 -2.31 13.18 12.15
CA ILE A 204 -3.14 14.04 11.31
C ILE A 204 -2.42 15.36 10.97
N ILE A 205 -1.69 15.96 11.92
CA ILE A 205 -0.89 17.17 11.65
C ILE A 205 0.18 16.87 10.60
N ALA A 206 0.89 15.74 10.73
CA ALA A 206 1.87 15.33 9.73
C ALA A 206 1.22 15.14 8.34
N GLN A 207 0.07 14.46 8.27
CA GLN A 207 -0.67 14.29 7.01
C GLN A 207 -1.17 15.62 6.43
N MET A 208 -1.60 16.56 7.27
CA MET A 208 -2.03 17.89 6.83
C MET A 208 -0.86 18.67 6.24
N VAL A 209 0.32 18.63 6.86
CA VAL A 209 1.51 19.27 6.31
C VAL A 209 1.92 18.62 4.98
N VAL A 210 1.86 17.30 4.87
CA VAL A 210 2.08 16.58 3.60
C VAL A 210 1.10 17.07 2.52
N THR A 211 -0.17 17.25 2.85
CA THR A 211 -1.18 17.79 1.93
C THR A 211 -0.86 19.23 1.51
N LEU A 212 -0.44 20.09 2.44
CA LEU A 212 -0.03 21.46 2.14
C LEU A 212 1.19 21.50 1.21
N LEU A 213 2.17 20.62 1.43
CA LEU A 213 3.33 20.49 0.53
C LEU A 213 2.92 19.99 -0.85
N PHE A 214 1.98 19.04 -0.94
CA PHE A 214 1.43 18.63 -2.22
C PHE A 214 0.69 19.76 -2.94
N LEU A 215 -0.08 20.58 -2.23
CA LEU A 215 -0.72 21.77 -2.80
C LEU A 215 0.32 22.78 -3.30
N PHE A 216 1.42 22.98 -2.55
CA PHE A 216 2.54 23.80 -2.98
C PHE A 216 3.16 23.26 -4.28
N PHE A 217 3.51 21.97 -4.34
CA PHE A 217 4.06 21.37 -5.56
C PHE A 217 3.06 21.39 -6.72
N ALA A 218 1.76 21.20 -6.45
CA ALA A 218 0.70 21.26 -7.46
C ALA A 218 0.56 22.67 -8.04
N SER A 219 0.72 23.72 -7.22
CA SER A 219 0.70 25.12 -7.69
C SER A 219 1.84 25.45 -8.65
N GLN A 220 2.96 24.73 -8.55
CA GLN A 220 4.13 24.90 -9.42
C GLN A 220 4.06 24.02 -10.68
N ASP A 221 3.13 23.06 -10.75
CA ASP A 221 3.00 22.14 -11.87
C ASP A 221 2.24 22.78 -13.04
N GLN A 222 2.79 22.61 -14.24
CA GLN A 222 2.26 23.18 -15.49
C GLN A 222 1.64 22.13 -16.41
N ILE A 223 1.59 20.85 -16.01
CA ILE A 223 1.22 19.74 -16.89
C ILE A 223 -0.21 19.30 -16.62
N LEU A 224 -0.50 19.00 -15.35
CA LEU A 224 -1.77 18.45 -14.91
C LEU A 224 -2.53 19.46 -14.06
N PHE A 225 -1.91 19.93 -12.98
CA PHE A 225 -2.64 20.63 -11.92
C PHE A 225 -3.17 22.00 -12.36
N HIS A 226 -2.51 22.63 -13.34
CA HIS A 226 -3.01 23.86 -13.98
C HIS A 226 -4.38 23.67 -14.68
N HIS A 227 -4.69 22.46 -15.14
CA HIS A 227 -5.91 22.13 -15.88
C HIS A 227 -7.03 21.59 -14.96
N ILE A 228 -6.83 21.59 -13.64
CA ILE A 228 -7.80 21.05 -12.68
C ILE A 228 -8.77 22.16 -12.26
N HIS A 229 -10.05 21.96 -12.55
CA HIS A 229 -11.14 22.84 -12.12
C HIS A 229 -12.09 22.10 -11.17
N LEU A 230 -11.82 22.15 -9.86
CA LEU A 230 -12.58 21.41 -8.85
C LEU A 230 -14.04 21.87 -8.69
N LEU A 231 -14.35 23.11 -9.09
CA LEU A 231 -15.70 23.69 -8.99
C LEU A 231 -16.60 23.35 -10.19
N GLN A 232 -16.10 22.64 -11.21
CA GLN A 232 -16.93 22.17 -12.31
C GLN A 232 -17.80 20.99 -11.87
N ALA A 233 -18.98 20.85 -12.46
CA ALA A 233 -19.87 19.74 -12.19
C ALA A 233 -19.17 18.38 -12.44
N PRO A 234 -19.39 17.36 -11.59
CA PRO A 234 -18.78 16.05 -11.77
C PRO A 234 -19.14 15.47 -13.14
N ASP A 235 -18.13 15.07 -13.90
CA ASP A 235 -18.35 14.36 -15.16
C ASP A 235 -18.72 12.90 -14.85
N SER A 236 -20.01 12.61 -14.88
CA SER A 236 -20.57 11.28 -14.59
C SER A 236 -19.93 10.18 -15.43
N LYS A 237 -19.56 10.47 -16.69
CA LYS A 237 -18.90 9.50 -17.56
C LYS A 237 -17.50 9.18 -17.05
N LYS A 238 -16.68 10.19 -16.74
CA LYS A 238 -15.34 9.99 -16.18
C LYS A 238 -15.40 9.32 -14.81
N ALA A 239 -16.37 9.68 -13.98
CA ALA A 239 -16.59 9.03 -12.69
C ALA A 239 -16.89 7.55 -12.86
N SER A 240 -17.75 7.19 -13.82
CA SER A 240 -18.05 5.78 -14.15
C SER A 240 -16.81 5.03 -14.65
N GLU A 241 -15.99 5.63 -15.52
CA GLU A 241 -14.75 5.03 -16.01
C GLU A 241 -13.74 4.79 -14.87
N ILE A 242 -13.54 5.79 -14.00
CA ILE A 242 -12.71 5.68 -12.79
C ILE A 242 -13.24 4.56 -11.87
N LEU A 243 -14.55 4.51 -11.64
CA LEU A 243 -15.19 3.47 -10.83
C LEU A 243 -14.99 2.08 -11.41
N GLN A 244 -15.26 1.90 -12.71
CA GLN A 244 -15.12 0.61 -13.39
C GLN A 244 -13.69 0.08 -13.33
N LEU A 245 -12.71 0.97 -13.51
CA LEU A 245 -11.30 0.59 -13.47
C LEU A 245 -10.80 0.34 -12.04
N GLY A 246 -11.22 1.15 -11.07
CA GLY A 246 -10.77 1.07 -9.68
C GLY A 246 -11.50 0.03 -8.82
N PHE A 247 -12.73 -0.34 -9.16
CA PHE A 247 -13.55 -1.26 -8.37
C PHE A 247 -12.92 -2.64 -8.18
N PRO A 248 -12.34 -3.31 -9.22
CA PRO A 248 -11.67 -4.59 -9.03
C PRO A 248 -10.53 -4.53 -8.01
N SER A 249 -9.69 -3.49 -8.06
CA SER A 249 -8.57 -3.30 -7.15
C SER A 249 -9.02 -2.99 -5.72
N CYS A 250 -10.09 -2.20 -5.56
CA CYS A 250 -10.73 -1.97 -4.27
C CYS A 250 -11.22 -3.27 -3.64
N LEU A 251 -11.99 -4.07 -4.40
CA LEU A 251 -12.51 -5.35 -3.94
C LEU A 251 -11.38 -6.32 -3.57
N GLN A 252 -10.33 -6.38 -4.40
CA GLN A 252 -9.13 -7.18 -4.12
C GLN A 252 -8.48 -6.79 -2.77
N SER A 253 -8.34 -5.49 -2.49
CA SER A 253 -7.76 -5.00 -1.24
C SER A 253 -8.63 -5.33 -0.03
N LEU A 254 -9.95 -5.16 -0.13
CA LEU A 254 -10.90 -5.47 0.95
C LEU A 254 -10.91 -6.98 1.27
N VAL A 255 -10.99 -7.82 0.24
CA VAL A 255 -10.96 -9.28 0.38
C VAL A 255 -9.62 -9.74 0.95
N PHE A 256 -8.50 -9.18 0.49
CA PHE A 256 -7.16 -9.48 1.03
C PHE A 256 -7.07 -9.17 2.53
N THR A 257 -7.64 -8.05 2.97
CA THR A 257 -7.66 -7.64 4.39
C THR A 257 -8.43 -8.67 5.23
N GLY A 258 -9.65 -9.06 4.81
CA GLY A 258 -10.45 -10.06 5.52
C GLY A 258 -9.81 -11.45 5.57
N ILE A 259 -9.13 -11.86 4.49
CA ILE A 259 -8.38 -13.13 4.46
C ILE A 259 -7.18 -13.06 5.40
N SER A 260 -6.46 -11.94 5.43
CA SER A 260 -5.31 -11.75 6.33
C SER A 260 -5.73 -11.85 7.80
N MET A 261 -6.89 -11.30 8.17
CA MET A 261 -7.46 -11.45 9.52
C MET A 261 -7.78 -12.93 9.85
N THR A 262 -8.39 -13.66 8.90
CA THR A 262 -8.69 -15.08 9.08
C THR A 262 -7.41 -15.91 9.27
N ILE A 263 -6.38 -15.68 8.45
CA ILE A 263 -5.09 -16.37 8.57
C ILE A 263 -4.42 -16.04 9.91
N ALA A 264 -4.43 -14.77 10.34
CA ALA A 264 -3.89 -14.39 11.64
C ALA A 264 -4.59 -15.11 12.81
N ARG A 265 -5.92 -15.30 12.72
CA ARG A 265 -6.68 -16.08 13.71
C ARG A 265 -6.27 -17.56 13.72
N LEU A 266 -6.03 -18.17 12.56
CA LEU A 266 -5.55 -19.56 12.49
C LEU A 266 -4.17 -19.71 13.13
N VAL A 267 -3.26 -18.76 12.88
CA VAL A 267 -1.93 -18.73 13.49
C VAL A 267 -2.02 -18.60 15.02
N ALA A 268 -2.91 -17.74 15.52
CA ALA A 268 -3.12 -17.56 16.96
C ALA A 268 -3.58 -18.85 17.66
N GLY A 269 -4.23 -19.77 16.95
CA GLY A 269 -4.58 -21.10 17.47
C GLY A 269 -3.38 -21.99 17.82
N TYR A 270 -2.18 -21.67 17.30
CA TYR A 270 -0.93 -22.37 17.60
C TYR A 270 -0.11 -21.74 18.75
N GLY A 271 -0.67 -20.71 19.40
CA GLY A 271 -0.07 -20.05 20.56
C GLY A 271 0.76 -18.80 20.23
N ASP A 272 1.17 -18.10 21.28
CA ASP A 272 1.75 -16.75 21.19
C ASP A 272 3.06 -16.70 20.40
N ALA A 273 3.89 -17.75 20.51
CA ALA A 273 5.13 -17.85 19.76
C ALA A 273 4.89 -17.89 18.23
N ALA A 274 3.83 -18.55 17.77
CA ALA A 274 3.47 -18.60 16.35
C ALA A 274 3.03 -17.22 15.84
N VAL A 275 2.29 -16.46 16.66
CA VAL A 275 1.89 -15.09 16.35
C VAL A 275 3.10 -14.16 16.28
N ALA A 276 4.03 -14.28 17.23
CA ALA A 276 5.28 -13.52 17.23
C ALA A 276 6.09 -13.76 15.95
N VAL A 277 6.23 -15.04 15.56
CA VAL A 277 6.89 -15.44 14.30
C VAL A 277 6.22 -14.81 13.09
N GLN A 278 4.89 -14.84 13.01
CA GLN A 278 4.15 -14.24 11.90
C GLN A 278 4.40 -12.73 11.82
N LYS A 279 4.39 -12.03 12.96
CA LYS A 279 4.54 -10.56 13.01
C LYS A 279 5.94 -10.14 12.59
N VAL A 280 6.97 -10.76 13.16
CA VAL A 280 8.37 -10.50 12.78
C VAL A 280 8.61 -10.85 11.32
N GLY A 281 8.12 -12.02 10.92
CA GLY A 281 8.21 -12.50 9.55
C GLY A 281 7.57 -11.55 8.53
N ALA A 282 6.36 -11.07 8.80
CA ALA A 282 5.66 -10.11 7.95
C ALA A 282 6.41 -8.77 7.87
N GLN A 283 7.07 -8.34 8.96
CA GLN A 283 7.90 -7.13 8.95
C GLN A 283 9.11 -7.30 8.03
N ILE A 284 9.78 -8.46 8.07
CA ILE A 284 10.90 -8.78 7.17
C ILE A 284 10.42 -8.82 5.71
N GLU A 285 9.28 -9.45 5.45
CA GLU A 285 8.66 -9.53 4.11
C GLU A 285 8.26 -8.15 3.57
N SER A 286 7.80 -7.24 4.44
CA SER A 286 7.32 -5.92 4.06
C SER A 286 8.37 -5.13 3.26
N ILE A 287 9.66 -5.28 3.54
CA ILE A 287 10.73 -4.61 2.81
C ILE A 287 10.76 -5.04 1.34
N SER A 288 10.67 -6.35 1.09
CA SER A 288 10.60 -6.93 -0.26
C SER A 288 9.33 -6.50 -0.99
N TRP A 289 8.20 -6.57 -0.29
CA TRP A 289 6.88 -6.21 -0.82
C TRP A 289 6.79 -4.74 -1.20
N MET A 290 7.19 -3.83 -0.31
CA MET A 290 7.12 -2.38 -0.50
C MET A 290 8.06 -1.88 -1.59
N THR A 291 9.22 -2.51 -1.73
CA THR A 291 10.13 -2.27 -2.85
C THR A 291 9.50 -2.66 -4.18
N SER A 292 8.93 -3.86 -4.24
CA SER A 292 8.23 -4.35 -5.44
C SER A 292 7.00 -3.50 -5.79
N ASP A 293 6.24 -3.05 -4.79
CA ASP A 293 5.06 -2.19 -4.97
C ASP A 293 5.44 -0.80 -5.51
N GLY A 294 6.49 -0.18 -4.95
CA GLY A 294 7.00 1.10 -5.45
C GLY A 294 7.49 0.99 -6.90
N PHE A 295 8.16 -0.12 -7.24
CA PHE A 295 8.57 -0.40 -8.61
C PHE A 295 7.38 -0.63 -9.54
N ALA A 296 6.36 -1.39 -9.10
CA ALA A 296 5.15 -1.64 -9.86
C ALA A 296 4.36 -0.35 -10.15
N SER A 297 4.34 0.60 -9.23
CA SER A 297 3.73 1.92 -9.46
C SER A 297 4.46 2.73 -10.55
N ALA A 298 5.79 2.63 -10.63
CA ALA A 298 6.57 3.22 -11.71
C ALA A 298 6.27 2.56 -13.07
N VAL A 299 6.20 1.23 -13.09
CA VAL A 299 5.84 0.44 -14.29
C VAL A 299 4.42 0.78 -14.76
N ASN A 300 3.48 0.93 -13.82
CA ASN A 300 2.12 1.36 -14.10
C ASN A 300 2.12 2.70 -14.83
N SER A 301 2.76 3.73 -14.27
CA SER A 301 2.83 5.06 -14.90
C SER A 301 3.48 5.03 -16.29
N PHE A 302 4.60 4.30 -16.43
CA PHE A 302 5.27 4.13 -17.72
C PHE A 302 4.34 3.51 -18.76
N ILE A 303 3.66 2.41 -18.42
CA ILE A 303 2.77 1.71 -19.35
C ILE A 303 1.53 2.55 -19.64
N ALA A 304 0.97 3.25 -18.65
CA ALA A 304 -0.18 4.13 -18.84
C ALA A 304 0.13 5.24 -19.86
N GLN A 305 1.26 5.94 -19.73
CA GLN A 305 1.61 6.98 -20.70
C GLN A 305 1.90 6.41 -22.09
N ASN A 306 2.59 5.27 -22.19
CA ASN A 306 2.88 4.67 -23.50
C ASN A 306 1.61 4.12 -24.18
N HIS A 307 0.65 3.61 -23.40
CA HIS A 307 -0.66 3.20 -23.91
C HIS A 307 -1.46 4.40 -24.43
N GLY A 308 -1.50 5.49 -23.65
CA GLY A 308 -2.10 6.76 -24.08
C GLY A 308 -1.46 7.32 -25.36
N ALA A 309 -0.14 7.17 -25.50
CA ALA A 309 0.61 7.59 -26.68
C ALA A 309 0.50 6.63 -27.89
N GLY A 310 -0.21 5.51 -27.75
CA GLY A 310 -0.31 4.48 -28.79
C GLY A 310 1.00 3.74 -29.08
N LYS A 311 1.98 3.76 -28.17
CA LYS A 311 3.31 3.15 -28.33
C LYS A 311 3.38 1.75 -27.72
N GLU A 312 2.65 0.81 -28.31
CA GLU A 312 2.57 -0.58 -27.84
C GLU A 312 3.94 -1.27 -27.77
N ASP A 313 4.83 -1.07 -28.76
CA ASP A 313 6.19 -1.62 -28.74
C ASP A 313 6.99 -1.21 -27.50
N ARG A 314 6.80 0.03 -27.05
CA ARG A 314 7.42 0.54 -25.82
C ARG A 314 6.82 -0.09 -24.57
N ILE A 315 5.54 -0.46 -24.57
CA ILE A 315 4.92 -1.19 -23.45
C ILE A 315 5.62 -2.56 -23.29
N HIS A 316 5.81 -3.29 -24.39
CA HIS A 316 6.54 -4.57 -24.37
C HIS A 316 7.98 -4.41 -23.89
N ALA A 317 8.71 -3.46 -24.46
CA ALA A 317 10.10 -3.20 -24.08
C ALA A 317 10.22 -2.68 -22.63
N GLY A 318 9.25 -1.88 -22.18
CA GLY A 318 9.07 -1.40 -20.81
C GLY A 318 8.91 -2.54 -19.83
N TYR A 319 7.95 -3.42 -20.08
CA TYR A 319 7.71 -4.58 -19.24
C TYR A 319 8.91 -5.54 -19.22
N ARG A 320 9.56 -5.81 -20.37
CA ARG A 320 10.79 -6.61 -20.41
C ARG A 320 11.93 -5.97 -19.61
N SER A 321 12.06 -4.64 -19.65
CA SER A 321 13.06 -3.91 -18.86
C SER A 321 12.73 -3.96 -17.37
N ALA A 322 11.44 -3.89 -17.00
CA ALA A 322 10.98 -4.07 -15.64
C ALA A 322 11.33 -5.46 -15.10
N LEU A 323 11.13 -6.51 -15.89
CA LEU A 323 11.50 -7.88 -15.53
C LEU A 323 13.01 -8.05 -15.28
N LYS A 324 13.85 -7.37 -16.05
CA LYS A 324 15.31 -7.38 -15.83
C LYS A 324 15.74 -6.77 -14.49
N ILE A 325 14.89 -5.96 -13.87
CA ILE A 325 15.15 -5.37 -12.55
C ILE A 325 14.50 -6.24 -11.46
N VAL A 326 13.24 -6.62 -11.65
CA VAL A 326 12.48 -7.30 -10.60
C VAL A 326 12.92 -8.75 -10.38
N LEU A 327 13.35 -9.46 -11.42
CA LEU A 327 13.78 -10.86 -11.27
C LEU A 327 15.08 -10.97 -10.45
N PRO A 328 16.14 -10.18 -10.71
CA PRO A 328 17.31 -10.14 -9.81
C PRO A 328 16.95 -9.71 -8.39
N TRP A 329 16.06 -8.74 -8.22
CA TRP A 329 15.61 -8.31 -6.88
C TRP A 329 14.89 -9.43 -6.13
N GLY A 330 13.90 -10.06 -6.77
CA GLY A 330 13.16 -11.17 -6.19
C GLY A 330 14.07 -12.37 -5.87
N LEU A 331 15.04 -12.66 -6.75
CA LEU A 331 16.03 -13.72 -6.51
C LEU A 331 16.95 -13.37 -5.35
N PHE A 332 17.41 -12.12 -5.25
CA PHE A 332 18.19 -11.63 -4.12
C PHE A 332 17.42 -11.80 -2.80
N CYS A 333 16.14 -11.38 -2.75
CA CYS A 333 15.29 -11.59 -1.58
C CYS A 333 15.11 -13.07 -1.26
N THR A 334 14.86 -13.92 -2.26
CA THR A 334 14.77 -15.38 -2.07
C THR A 334 16.05 -15.96 -1.47
N ILE A 335 17.22 -15.64 -2.04
CA ILE A 335 18.52 -16.13 -1.52
C ILE A 335 18.74 -15.64 -0.09
N LEU A 336 18.45 -14.37 0.18
CA LEU A 336 18.62 -13.77 1.49
C LEU A 336 17.78 -14.50 2.56
N LEU A 337 16.50 -14.76 2.29
CA LEU A 337 15.60 -15.42 3.25
C LEU A 337 15.80 -16.93 3.36
N VAL A 338 16.23 -17.61 2.29
CA VAL A 338 16.43 -19.07 2.28
C VAL A 338 17.81 -19.46 2.80
N CYS A 339 18.87 -18.74 2.42
CA CYS A 339 20.24 -19.07 2.80
C CYS A 339 20.66 -18.44 4.13
N PHE A 340 20.06 -17.30 4.52
CA PHE A 340 20.40 -16.60 5.76
C PHE A 340 19.21 -16.39 6.73
N PRO A 341 18.29 -17.36 6.92
CA PRO A 341 17.12 -17.17 7.79
C PRO A 341 17.50 -16.94 9.25
N THR A 342 18.47 -17.69 9.77
CA THR A 342 18.91 -17.63 11.17
C THR A 342 19.45 -16.26 11.58
N PRO A 343 20.47 -15.67 10.90
CA PRO A 343 20.98 -14.37 11.29
C PRO A 343 19.93 -13.27 11.14
N ILE A 344 19.06 -13.35 10.12
CA ILE A 344 18.01 -12.35 9.91
C ILE A 344 16.97 -12.41 11.03
N PHE A 345 16.48 -13.61 11.37
CA PHE A 345 15.45 -13.76 12.40
C PHE A 345 15.99 -13.41 13.80
N LYS A 346 17.25 -13.76 14.11
CA LYS A 346 17.91 -13.47 15.39
C LYS A 346 18.08 -11.98 15.69
N ILE A 347 18.03 -11.10 14.67
CA ILE A 347 18.04 -9.66 14.88
C ILE A 347 16.77 -9.21 15.64
N PHE A 348 15.65 -9.93 15.47
CA PHE A 348 14.36 -9.57 16.05
C PHE A 348 14.00 -10.39 17.29
N ILE A 349 14.27 -11.70 17.29
CA ILE A 349 13.93 -12.59 18.41
C ILE A 349 15.14 -13.45 18.77
N THR A 350 15.51 -13.43 20.06
CA THR A 350 16.64 -14.19 20.60
C THR A 350 16.24 -15.46 21.36
N GLU A 351 14.94 -15.71 21.52
CA GLU A 351 14.39 -16.84 22.26
C GLU A 351 14.67 -18.18 21.55
N PRO A 352 15.39 -19.13 22.19
CA PRO A 352 15.80 -20.39 21.57
C PRO A 352 14.65 -21.23 21.02
N ASP A 353 13.51 -21.20 21.70
CA ASP A 353 12.34 -22.03 21.36
C ASP A 353 11.55 -21.46 20.17
N VAL A 354 11.68 -20.16 19.89
CA VAL A 354 10.95 -19.46 18.82
C VAL A 354 11.75 -19.42 17.51
N ILE A 355 13.08 -19.40 17.61
CA ILE A 355 13.98 -19.33 16.47
C ILE A 355 13.71 -20.43 15.42
N PRO A 356 13.51 -21.72 15.76
CA PRO A 356 13.22 -22.75 14.77
C PRO A 356 11.93 -22.49 13.98
N MET A 357 10.89 -21.98 14.65
CA MET A 357 9.63 -21.61 13.99
C MET A 357 9.83 -20.42 13.04
N GLY A 358 10.61 -19.42 13.47
CA GLY A 358 11.00 -18.27 12.65
C GLY A 358 11.81 -18.63 11.41
N ILE A 359 12.76 -19.55 11.56
CA ILE A 359 13.57 -20.05 10.43
C ILE A 359 12.68 -20.77 9.42
N SER A 360 11.79 -21.66 9.89
CA SER A 360 10.82 -22.35 9.02
C SER A 360 9.96 -21.35 8.25
N TYR A 361 9.43 -20.33 8.93
CA TYR A 361 8.65 -19.25 8.30
C TYR A 361 9.43 -18.56 7.17
N LEU A 362 10.66 -18.08 7.45
CA LEU A 362 11.45 -17.32 6.48
C LEU A 362 11.89 -18.18 5.29
N MET A 363 12.28 -19.43 5.52
CA MET A 363 12.66 -20.34 4.43
C MET A 363 11.48 -20.61 3.50
N ILE A 364 10.31 -20.95 4.05
CA ILE A 364 9.12 -21.29 3.27
C ILE A 364 8.68 -20.08 2.42
N LEU A 365 8.56 -18.90 3.03
CA LEU A 365 8.16 -17.69 2.31
C LEU A 365 9.25 -17.17 1.37
N GLY A 366 10.52 -17.42 1.67
CA GLY A 366 11.66 -17.08 0.83
C GLY A 366 11.51 -17.63 -0.59
N PHE A 367 11.02 -18.87 -0.75
CA PHE A 367 10.77 -19.47 -2.06
C PHE A 367 9.69 -18.74 -2.89
N SER A 368 8.79 -18.02 -2.23
CA SER A 368 7.73 -17.28 -2.92
C SER A 368 8.10 -15.84 -3.30
N GLN A 369 9.18 -15.27 -2.75
CA GLN A 369 9.53 -13.86 -2.93
C GLN A 369 9.76 -13.45 -4.39
N LEU A 370 10.43 -14.30 -5.16
CA LEU A 370 10.61 -14.08 -6.60
C LEU A 370 9.26 -13.94 -7.32
N PHE A 371 8.32 -14.83 -7.03
CA PHE A 371 7.02 -14.87 -7.68
C PHE A 371 6.08 -13.77 -7.17
N ALA A 372 6.18 -13.40 -5.90
CA ALA A 372 5.46 -12.25 -5.36
C ALA A 372 5.92 -10.95 -6.03
N SER A 373 7.23 -10.75 -6.18
CA SER A 373 7.79 -9.59 -6.88
C SER A 373 7.34 -9.54 -8.35
N LEU A 374 7.30 -10.71 -9.01
CA LEU A 374 6.78 -10.87 -10.35
C LEU A 374 5.29 -10.53 -10.44
N GLU A 375 4.46 -11.05 -9.53
CA GLU A 375 3.03 -10.73 -9.43
C GLU A 375 2.81 -9.23 -9.32
N ILE A 376 3.44 -8.57 -8.34
CA ILE A 376 3.22 -7.15 -8.03
C ILE A 376 3.59 -6.29 -9.24
N THR A 377 4.74 -6.56 -9.87
CA THR A 377 5.19 -5.83 -11.07
C THR A 377 4.25 -6.06 -12.26
N THR A 378 3.79 -7.29 -12.46
CA THR A 378 2.85 -7.63 -13.54
C THR A 378 1.48 -7.02 -13.30
N SER A 379 1.03 -6.95 -12.05
CA SER A 379 -0.19 -6.26 -11.64
C SER A 379 -0.09 -4.78 -11.99
N GLY A 380 1.02 -4.12 -11.64
CA GLY A 380 1.31 -2.74 -12.05
C GLY A 380 1.23 -2.54 -13.57
N ALA A 381 1.75 -3.49 -14.36
CA ALA A 381 1.70 -3.43 -15.81
C ALA A 381 0.27 -3.56 -16.39
N PHE A 382 -0.50 -4.54 -15.92
CA PHE A 382 -1.92 -4.71 -16.30
C PHE A 382 -2.75 -3.48 -15.98
N CYS A 383 -2.54 -2.97 -14.77
CA CYS A 383 -3.15 -1.76 -14.28
C CYS A 383 -2.85 -0.54 -15.14
N GLY A 384 -1.57 -0.29 -15.46
CA GLY A 384 -1.17 0.81 -16.34
C GLY A 384 -1.78 0.67 -17.75
N TYR A 385 -1.96 -0.55 -18.22
CA TYR A 385 -2.63 -0.85 -19.49
C TYR A 385 -4.16 -0.62 -19.45
N GLY A 386 -4.75 -0.33 -18.29
CA GLY A 386 -6.20 -0.14 -18.14
C GLY A 386 -6.98 -1.45 -18.00
N ARG A 387 -6.32 -2.56 -17.64
CA ARG A 387 -6.96 -3.86 -17.40
C ARG A 387 -6.70 -4.30 -15.96
N THR A 388 -7.54 -3.85 -15.03
CA THR A 388 -7.44 -4.20 -13.61
C THR A 388 -8.13 -5.52 -13.24
N LEU A 389 -9.00 -6.04 -14.10
CA LEU A 389 -9.69 -7.32 -13.86
C LEU A 389 -8.73 -8.53 -13.74
N PRO A 390 -7.75 -8.75 -14.63
CA PRO A 390 -6.83 -9.88 -14.52
C PRO A 390 -6.10 -9.97 -13.16
N PRO A 391 -5.40 -8.92 -12.67
CA PRO A 391 -4.75 -9.00 -11.36
C PRO A 391 -5.74 -9.17 -10.21
N SER A 392 -6.93 -8.57 -10.29
CA SER A 392 -7.93 -8.70 -9.23
C SER A 392 -8.58 -10.09 -9.17
N ILE A 393 -8.90 -10.71 -10.31
CA ILE A 393 -9.42 -12.08 -10.35
C ILE A 393 -8.36 -13.06 -9.82
N THR A 394 -7.14 -13.00 -10.35
CA THR A 394 -6.04 -13.85 -9.90
C THR A 394 -5.77 -13.65 -8.40
N GLY A 395 -5.75 -12.41 -7.93
CA GLY A 395 -5.57 -12.07 -6.52
C GLY A 395 -6.69 -12.60 -5.62
N ILE A 396 -7.95 -12.30 -5.94
CA ILE A 396 -9.11 -12.71 -5.13
C ILE A 396 -9.22 -14.23 -5.06
N THR A 397 -9.19 -14.92 -6.21
CA THR A 397 -9.38 -16.38 -6.26
C THR A 397 -8.28 -17.11 -5.50
N LEU A 398 -7.01 -16.74 -5.71
CA LEU A 398 -5.90 -17.43 -5.04
C LEU A 398 -5.72 -17.01 -3.59
N ASN A 399 -6.08 -15.78 -3.20
CA ASN A 399 -6.13 -15.42 -1.80
C ASN A 399 -7.24 -16.20 -1.08
N LEU A 400 -8.43 -16.36 -1.68
CA LEU A 400 -9.51 -17.14 -1.09
C LEU A 400 -9.11 -18.61 -0.92
N LEU A 401 -8.38 -19.17 -1.88
CA LEU A 401 -7.82 -20.52 -1.81
C LEU A 401 -6.85 -20.71 -0.63
N ARG A 402 -6.24 -19.64 -0.09
CA ARG A 402 -5.32 -19.73 1.07
C ARG A 402 -5.98 -20.33 2.29
N ILE A 403 -7.25 -20.02 2.55
CA ILE A 403 -7.96 -20.50 3.75
C ILE A 403 -8.18 -22.02 3.72
N PRO A 404 -8.87 -22.59 2.72
CA PRO A 404 -9.06 -24.05 2.67
C PRO A 404 -7.71 -24.78 2.54
N MET A 405 -6.74 -24.21 1.83
CA MET A 405 -5.41 -24.82 1.73
C MET A 405 -4.64 -24.76 3.05
N ALA A 406 -4.76 -23.69 3.82
CA ALA A 406 -4.20 -23.62 5.18
C ALA A 406 -4.82 -24.71 6.04
N LEU A 407 -6.16 -24.82 6.09
CA LEU A 407 -6.87 -25.82 6.87
C LEU A 407 -6.47 -27.26 6.49
N ALA A 408 -6.37 -27.54 5.19
CA ALA A 408 -5.95 -28.85 4.69
C ALA A 408 -4.50 -29.18 5.08
N LEU A 409 -3.56 -28.23 4.90
CA LEU A 409 -2.14 -28.44 5.22
C LEU A 409 -1.89 -28.49 6.72
N THR A 410 -2.62 -27.73 7.53
CA THR A 410 -2.52 -27.78 9.00
C THR A 410 -2.99 -29.11 9.58
N ALA A 411 -3.85 -29.85 8.87
CA ALA A 411 -4.29 -31.20 9.26
C ALA A 411 -3.24 -32.29 8.98
N THR A 412 -2.12 -31.95 8.33
CA THR A 412 -1.01 -32.85 8.06
C THR A 412 0.12 -32.64 9.08
N PRO A 413 1.22 -33.44 9.06
CA PRO A 413 2.37 -33.24 9.94
C PRO A 413 3.05 -31.86 9.82
N LEU A 414 2.72 -31.09 8.79
CA LEU A 414 3.21 -29.72 8.60
C LEU A 414 2.72 -28.76 9.69
N ALA A 415 1.57 -29.03 10.32
CA ALA A 415 0.98 -28.20 11.39
C ALA A 415 1.05 -26.70 11.06
N LEU A 416 1.68 -25.87 11.91
CA LEU A 416 1.87 -24.43 11.70
C LEU A 416 2.54 -24.09 10.36
N SER A 417 3.52 -24.90 9.93
CA SER A 417 4.21 -24.70 8.65
C SER A 417 3.27 -24.86 7.46
N GLY A 418 2.16 -25.58 7.62
CA GLY A 418 1.11 -25.70 6.62
C GLY A 418 0.49 -24.34 6.25
N ILE A 419 0.39 -23.41 7.21
CA ILE A 419 -0.07 -22.04 6.95
C ILE A 419 0.94 -21.28 6.09
N TRP A 420 2.24 -21.40 6.37
CA TRP A 420 3.29 -20.73 5.59
C TRP A 420 3.36 -21.25 4.15
N TRP A 421 3.21 -22.56 3.98
CA TRP A 421 3.11 -23.17 2.66
C TRP A 421 1.85 -22.74 1.91
N SER A 422 0.73 -22.54 2.61
CA SER A 422 -0.50 -22.06 1.96
C SER A 422 -0.30 -20.67 1.34
N ILE A 423 0.34 -19.77 2.06
CA ILE A 423 0.68 -18.42 1.59
C ILE A 423 1.69 -18.49 0.44
N SER A 424 2.70 -19.34 0.56
CA SER A 424 3.80 -19.43 -0.40
C SER A 424 3.34 -20.01 -1.73
N ILE A 425 2.63 -21.14 -1.72
CA ILE A 425 2.12 -21.80 -2.94
C ILE A 425 1.15 -20.89 -3.67
N THR A 426 0.20 -20.27 -2.97
CA THR A 426 -0.74 -19.34 -3.63
C THR A 426 -0.02 -18.14 -4.23
N SER A 427 1.02 -17.61 -3.59
CA SER A 427 1.81 -16.50 -4.13
C SER A 427 2.63 -16.91 -5.37
N ILE A 428 3.20 -18.12 -5.36
CA ILE A 428 3.87 -18.69 -6.55
C ILE A 428 2.89 -18.82 -7.71
N LEU A 429 1.70 -19.38 -7.47
CA LEU A 429 0.66 -19.53 -8.48
C LEU A 429 0.20 -18.16 -9.01
N LYS A 430 0.00 -17.15 -8.16
CA LYS A 430 -0.37 -15.80 -8.58
C LYS A 430 0.67 -15.21 -9.52
N GLY A 431 1.95 -15.28 -9.15
CA GLY A 431 3.05 -14.79 -9.97
C GLY A 431 3.12 -15.46 -11.33
N LEU A 432 3.01 -16.79 -11.38
CA LEU A 432 3.03 -17.56 -12.62
C LEU A 432 1.82 -17.26 -13.52
N ILE A 433 0.61 -17.37 -12.97
CA ILE A 433 -0.64 -17.18 -13.73
C ILE A 433 -0.73 -15.77 -14.28
N LEU A 434 -0.44 -14.75 -13.47
CA LEU A 434 -0.54 -13.36 -13.89
C LEU A 434 0.53 -13.04 -14.95
N PHE A 435 1.75 -13.55 -14.78
CA PHE A 435 2.82 -13.41 -15.77
C PHE A 435 2.43 -14.03 -17.11
N ILE A 436 1.96 -15.28 -17.12
CA ILE A 436 1.53 -15.97 -18.34
C ILE A 436 0.38 -15.21 -19.01
N TRP A 437 -0.61 -14.76 -18.23
CA TRP A 437 -1.74 -14.00 -18.74
C TRP A 437 -1.30 -12.68 -19.39
N PHE A 438 -0.33 -11.99 -18.80
CA PHE A 438 0.21 -10.77 -19.41
C PHE A 438 0.87 -11.08 -20.74
N GLN A 439 1.73 -12.10 -20.81
CA GLN A 439 2.37 -12.51 -22.07
C GLN A 439 1.35 -12.90 -23.15
N LEU A 440 0.29 -13.61 -22.80
CA LEU A 440 -0.79 -13.98 -23.73
C LEU A 440 -1.59 -12.76 -24.21
N THR A 441 -1.85 -11.81 -23.31
CA THR A 441 -2.55 -10.55 -23.64
C THR A 441 -1.74 -9.72 -24.63
N MET A 442 -0.42 -9.68 -24.41
CA MET A 442 0.51 -8.95 -25.27
C MET A 442 0.78 -9.67 -26.60
N LYS A 443 0.62 -11.00 -26.72
CA LYS A 443 0.81 -11.74 -27.99
C LYS A 443 -0.38 -11.72 -28.94
N LYS A 444 -1.58 -11.38 -28.46
CA LYS A 444 -2.82 -11.41 -29.26
C LYS A 444 -3.05 -10.14 -30.09
N LYS A 445 -2.06 -9.25 -30.14
CA LYS A 445 -1.98 -8.06 -30.98
C LYS A 445 -0.59 -8.03 -31.58
#